data_AF-A0A067PM78-F1
#
_entry.id   AF-A0A067PM78-F1
#
_cell.length_a   1.000
_cell.length_b   1.000
_cell.length_c   1.000
_cell.angle_alpha   90.00
_cell.angle_beta   90.00
_cell.angle_gamma   90.00
#
_symmetry.space_group_name_H-M   'P 1'
#
loop_
_entity.id
_entity.type
_entity.pdbx_description
1 polymer ?
#
loop_
_entity_poly.entity_id
_entity_poly.type
_entity_poly.pdbx_seq_one_letter_code
_entity_poly.pdbx_strand_id
1 'polypeptide(L)'
;MNKSEKVHTYVAQMQIVDNFKILFGKKDKKDGMGKTIWLEYTAIDKTAIGVHMKNKYDALIKQHKEEAAHLCQTGGGLSVELQGPPAGDGDETTLDYYMTADGLQEDTPQQYLNLWEEICGQFEFFPQLYMLMAARPNVVLICLTTGIGPSGPETVLTQAPDDTPSHNPEDDHLIDPNATMQTLLSAINNYNSQHPATPPLTTPITLAAQNKENRKKNSSTKVHRTPKPSPFGQINLQNARGHTQKKGLEELLASTMETTQRNQFLHERRNQDLEEKKLLMEEFRNGLVMKGQYCRKVKRLEKASREMAAGPSNGKPQRRVVSSSEDEDSDSDSSKGEEIDWSESS
;
A
#
# COMPACT_ATOMS: atom_id res chain seq x y z
N MET A 1 5.92 25.89 10.83
CA MET A 1 6.09 24.45 11.14
C MET A 1 7.32 23.95 10.41
N ASN A 2 8.33 23.49 11.15
CA ASN A 2 9.59 22.99 10.57
C ASN A 2 9.33 21.68 9.79
N LYS A 3 10.20 21.33 8.83
CA LYS A 3 10.10 20.06 8.09
C LYS A 3 10.12 18.84 9.02
N SER A 4 10.99 18.80 10.04
CA SER A 4 11.03 17.69 11.02
C SER A 4 9.73 17.60 11.83
N GLU A 5 9.21 18.73 12.32
CA GLU A 5 7.93 18.79 13.04
C GLU A 5 6.76 18.24 12.21
N LYS A 6 6.72 18.53 10.90
CA LYS A 6 5.72 17.93 9.98
C LYS A 6 5.83 16.41 9.91
N VAL A 7 7.05 15.86 9.97
CA VAL A 7 7.27 14.41 9.97
C VAL A 7 6.87 13.80 11.31
N HIS A 8 7.18 14.44 12.44
CA HIS A 8 6.72 14.01 13.77
C HIS A 8 5.19 13.92 13.83
N THR A 9 4.50 14.99 13.41
CA THR A 9 3.04 14.98 13.33
C THR A 9 2.53 13.90 12.37
N TYR A 10 3.24 13.65 11.27
CA TYR A 10 2.88 12.57 10.34
C TYR A 10 2.98 11.19 10.95
N VAL A 11 4.09 10.88 11.63
CA VAL A 11 4.29 9.58 12.29
C VAL A 11 3.28 9.40 13.42
N ALA A 12 3.03 10.42 14.24
CA ALA A 12 1.99 10.39 15.27
C ALA A 12 0.60 10.13 14.69
N GLN A 13 0.26 10.78 13.57
CA GLN A 13 -1.02 10.55 12.91
C GLN A 13 -1.12 9.15 12.28
N MET A 14 0.00 8.52 11.89
CA MET A 14 0.03 7.14 11.40
C MET A 14 -0.25 6.10 12.49
N GLN A 15 -0.02 6.42 13.76
CA GLN A 15 -0.38 5.55 14.89
C GLN A 15 -1.91 5.45 15.07
N ILE A 16 -2.66 6.43 14.57
CA ILE A 16 -4.12 6.39 14.57
C ILE A 16 -4.60 5.39 13.49
N VAL A 17 -5.17 4.26 13.94
CA VAL A 17 -5.60 3.13 13.09
C VAL A 17 -6.46 3.56 11.89
N ASP A 18 -7.37 4.50 12.10
CA ASP A 18 -8.26 5.00 11.05
C ASP A 18 -7.53 5.79 9.97
N ASN A 19 -6.57 6.62 10.37
CA ASN A 19 -5.73 7.35 9.42
C ASN A 19 -4.79 6.42 8.68
N PHE A 20 -4.27 5.41 9.37
CA PHE A 20 -3.45 4.39 8.75
C PHE A 20 -4.21 3.66 7.62
N LYS A 21 -5.48 3.29 7.83
CA LYS A 21 -6.32 2.65 6.80
C LYS A 21 -6.48 3.51 5.53
N ILE A 22 -6.44 4.84 5.65
CA ILE A 22 -6.53 5.75 4.51
C ILE A 22 -5.30 5.62 3.59
N LEU A 23 -4.11 5.42 4.15
CA LEU A 23 -2.87 5.24 3.37
C LEU A 23 -2.93 4.00 2.45
N PHE A 24 -3.68 2.97 2.84
CA PHE A 24 -3.81 1.71 2.10
C PHE A 24 -5.11 1.62 1.29
N GLY A 25 -5.82 2.74 1.12
CA GLY A 25 -7.05 2.80 0.33
C GLY A 25 -8.21 1.99 0.91
N LYS A 26 -8.17 1.62 2.20
CA LYS A 26 -9.23 0.84 2.86
C LYS A 26 -10.41 1.70 3.34
N LYS A 27 -10.31 3.03 3.26
CA LYS A 27 -11.34 3.99 3.73
C LYS A 27 -11.41 5.19 2.80
N ASP A 28 -12.59 5.77 2.64
CA ASP A 28 -12.84 6.95 1.80
C ASP A 28 -12.05 8.18 2.26
N LYS A 29 -11.50 8.93 1.29
CA LYS A 29 -10.57 10.05 1.51
C LYS A 29 -11.23 11.37 1.97
N LYS A 30 -12.50 11.36 2.37
CA LYS A 30 -13.29 12.61 2.51
C LYS A 30 -12.69 13.59 3.52
N ASP A 31 -12.06 13.10 4.60
CA ASP A 31 -11.33 13.91 5.57
C ASP A 31 -9.99 13.26 5.98
N GLY A 32 -9.07 13.17 5.01
CA GLY A 32 -7.77 12.58 5.24
C GLY A 32 -6.79 13.46 6.03
N MET A 33 -5.94 12.80 6.82
CA MET A 33 -4.77 13.33 7.54
C MET A 33 -3.93 14.34 6.73
N GLY A 34 -3.91 14.22 5.41
CA GLY A 34 -3.19 15.13 4.52
C GLY A 34 -3.60 16.60 4.65
N LYS A 35 -4.86 16.89 4.99
CA LYS A 35 -5.31 18.28 5.23
C LYS A 35 -4.65 18.89 6.46
N THR A 36 -4.50 18.11 7.52
CA THR A 36 -3.98 18.60 8.82
C THR A 36 -2.49 18.90 8.75
N ILE A 37 -1.71 18.06 8.06
CA ILE A 37 -0.24 18.15 8.07
C ILE A 37 0.29 19.02 6.93
N TRP A 38 -0.37 18.95 5.77
CA TRP A 38 0.09 19.58 4.53
C TRP A 38 -0.98 20.49 3.93
N LEU A 39 -1.51 21.40 4.75
CA LEU A 39 -2.48 22.42 4.33
C LEU A 39 -2.00 23.19 3.08
N GLU A 40 -0.70 23.50 3.00
CA GLU A 40 -0.08 24.20 1.86
C GLU A 40 -0.24 23.46 0.52
N TYR A 41 -0.23 22.12 0.53
CA TYR A 41 -0.43 21.32 -0.68
C TYR A 41 -1.90 21.18 -1.05
N THR A 42 -2.82 21.34 -0.08
CA THR A 42 -4.28 21.23 -0.35
C THR A 42 -4.79 22.37 -1.23
N ALA A 43 -4.15 23.53 -1.15
CA ALA A 43 -4.49 24.70 -1.96
C ALA A 43 -4.09 24.54 -3.44
N ILE A 44 -3.11 23.67 -3.72
CA ILE A 44 -2.54 23.50 -5.06
C ILE A 44 -3.24 22.34 -5.79
N ASP A 45 -3.22 21.15 -5.19
CA ASP A 45 -3.79 19.96 -5.81
C ASP A 45 -4.11 18.88 -4.76
N LYS A 46 -5.41 18.53 -4.66
CA LYS A 46 -5.91 17.48 -3.75
C LYS A 46 -5.34 16.10 -4.06
N THR A 47 -5.00 15.83 -5.32
CA THR A 47 -4.46 14.52 -5.73
C THR A 47 -2.97 14.39 -5.45
N ALA A 48 -2.21 15.47 -5.61
CA ALA A 48 -0.78 15.53 -5.29
C ALA A 48 -0.47 15.20 -3.82
N ILE A 49 -1.35 15.55 -2.87
CA ILE A 49 -1.16 15.24 -1.45
C ILE A 49 -1.10 13.75 -1.19
N GLY A 50 -2.01 12.98 -1.79
CA GLY A 50 -2.03 11.52 -1.59
C GLY A 50 -0.73 10.87 -2.08
N VAL A 51 -0.22 11.33 -3.21
CA VAL A 51 1.07 10.87 -3.76
C VAL A 51 2.23 11.29 -2.85
N HIS A 52 2.24 12.54 -2.38
CA HIS A 52 3.27 13.06 -1.48
C HIS A 52 3.32 12.29 -0.16
N MET A 53 2.17 12.07 0.48
CA MET A 53 2.05 11.30 1.71
C MET A 53 2.56 9.87 1.53
N LYS A 54 2.15 9.21 0.44
CA LYS A 54 2.60 7.85 0.12
C LYS A 54 4.12 7.81 -0.08
N ASN A 55 4.68 8.73 -0.86
CA ASN A 55 6.13 8.78 -1.08
C ASN A 55 6.89 9.03 0.22
N LYS A 56 6.37 9.89 1.10
CA LYS A 56 6.97 10.16 2.41
C LYS A 56 6.89 8.93 3.33
N TYR A 57 5.76 8.22 3.32
CA TYR A 57 5.61 6.94 4.01
C TYR A 57 6.61 5.91 3.50
N ASP A 58 6.68 5.69 2.18
CA ASP A 58 7.58 4.72 1.56
C ASP A 58 9.04 5.03 1.91
N ALA A 59 9.43 6.31 1.92
CA ALA A 59 10.77 6.73 2.34
C ALA A 59 11.06 6.43 3.82
N LEU A 60 10.12 6.74 4.73
CA LEU A 60 10.27 6.45 6.16
C LEU A 60 10.35 4.95 6.44
N ILE A 61 9.51 4.14 5.77
CA ILE A 61 9.54 2.68 5.91
C ILE A 61 10.83 2.10 5.34
N LYS A 62 11.34 2.65 4.22
CA LYS A 62 12.62 2.22 3.67
C LYS A 62 13.75 2.45 4.67
N GLN A 63 13.87 3.67 5.20
CA GLN A 63 14.88 4.01 6.21
C GLN A 63 14.70 3.15 7.47
N HIS A 64 13.48 3.01 7.99
CA HIS A 64 13.20 2.13 9.12
C HIS A 64 13.67 0.69 8.87
N LYS A 65 13.47 0.13 7.67
CA LYS A 65 13.91 -1.23 7.36
C LYS A 65 15.43 -1.36 7.32
N GLU A 66 16.13 -0.33 6.84
CA GLU A 66 17.60 -0.28 6.86
C GLU A 66 18.09 -0.28 8.31
N GLU A 67 17.56 0.60 9.16
CA GLU A 67 17.91 0.67 10.59
C GLU A 67 17.50 -0.59 11.38
N ALA A 68 16.29 -1.12 11.14
CA ALA A 68 15.83 -2.33 11.80
C ALA A 68 16.64 -3.56 11.36
N ALA A 69 17.16 -3.58 10.13
CA ALA A 69 18.07 -4.63 9.70
C ALA A 69 19.37 -4.61 10.51
N HIS A 70 19.86 -3.44 10.94
CA HIS A 70 21.00 -3.33 11.86
C HIS A 70 20.71 -3.98 13.23
N LEU A 71 19.47 -3.87 13.74
CA LEU A 71 19.06 -4.57 14.97
C LEU A 71 18.94 -6.09 14.78
N CYS A 72 18.49 -6.54 13.61
CA CYS A 72 18.24 -7.95 13.32
C CYS A 72 19.49 -8.69 12.80
N GLN A 73 20.64 -8.04 12.63
CA GLN A 73 21.72 -8.58 11.81
C GLN A 73 22.48 -9.71 12.50
N THR A 74 22.06 -10.95 12.22
CA THR A 74 22.77 -12.22 12.43
C THR A 74 24.00 -12.42 11.54
N GLY A 75 24.68 -11.36 11.06
CA GLY A 75 25.70 -11.52 10.01
C GLY A 75 26.69 -10.40 9.74
N GLY A 76 27.04 -9.57 10.75
CA GLY A 76 28.20 -8.67 10.58
C GLY A 76 28.33 -7.46 11.52
N GLY A 77 27.37 -7.21 12.42
CA GLY A 77 27.37 -6.02 13.29
C GLY A 77 27.73 -6.27 14.76
N LEU A 78 27.35 -7.43 15.31
CA LEU A 78 27.90 -7.93 16.56
C LEU A 78 29.07 -8.83 16.17
N SER A 79 30.30 -8.46 16.54
CA SER A 79 31.48 -9.28 16.27
C SER A 79 31.19 -10.74 16.64
N VAL A 80 31.43 -11.62 15.68
CA VAL A 80 31.33 -13.09 15.79
C VAL A 80 32.08 -13.65 17.01
N GLU A 81 32.96 -12.87 17.65
CA GLU A 81 33.60 -13.21 18.92
C GLU A 81 32.62 -13.48 20.09
N LEU A 82 31.37 -13.00 20.02
CA LEU A 82 30.35 -13.28 21.05
C LEU A 82 29.40 -14.44 20.68
N GLN A 83 29.34 -14.81 19.40
CA GLN A 83 28.63 -16.02 18.98
C GLN A 83 29.54 -17.19 19.29
N GLY A 84 29.14 -18.00 20.28
CA GLY A 84 29.83 -19.23 20.65
C GLY A 84 30.07 -20.14 19.44
N PRO A 85 30.92 -21.18 19.59
CA PRO A 85 31.24 -22.08 18.49
C PRO A 85 29.98 -22.56 17.77
N PRO A 86 29.97 -22.60 16.43
CA PRO A 86 28.80 -22.95 15.64
C PRO A 86 28.25 -24.30 16.12
N ALA A 87 26.99 -24.29 16.56
CA ALA A 87 26.25 -25.49 16.90
C ALA A 87 26.16 -26.39 15.65
N GLY A 88 26.10 -27.70 15.86
CA GLY A 88 26.34 -28.69 14.81
C GLY A 88 25.30 -28.67 13.69
N ASP A 89 25.65 -29.31 12.57
CA ASP A 89 24.80 -29.48 11.37
C ASP A 89 23.34 -29.84 11.75
N GLY A 90 22.44 -28.83 11.71
CA GLY A 90 21.00 -29.00 11.91
C GLY A 90 20.37 -28.16 13.02
N ASP A 91 21.16 -27.42 13.80
CA ASP A 91 20.63 -26.68 14.96
C ASP A 91 19.91 -25.38 14.54
N GLU A 92 18.69 -25.22 15.03
CA GLU A 92 17.83 -24.05 14.86
C GLU A 92 18.50 -22.81 15.48
N THR A 93 19.04 -21.93 14.63
CA THR A 93 19.67 -20.69 15.09
C THR A 93 18.61 -19.79 15.73
N THR A 94 18.65 -19.68 17.06
CA THR A 94 17.78 -18.78 17.81
C THR A 94 18.41 -17.40 17.87
N LEU A 95 17.61 -16.33 17.69
CA LEU A 95 18.09 -14.96 17.83
C LEU A 95 18.46 -14.70 19.31
N ASP A 96 19.66 -14.14 19.57
CA ASP A 96 20.16 -13.91 20.95
C ASP A 96 19.20 -13.06 21.81
N TYR A 97 18.52 -12.09 21.19
CA TYR A 97 17.48 -11.30 21.84
C TYR A 97 16.46 -10.81 20.82
N TYR A 98 15.20 -11.18 21.02
CA TYR A 98 14.09 -10.64 20.24
C TYR A 98 13.53 -9.39 20.92
N MET A 99 13.53 -8.29 20.19
CA MET A 99 12.92 -7.05 20.66
C MET A 99 11.42 -7.06 20.37
N THR A 100 10.61 -6.81 21.40
CA THR A 100 9.15 -6.90 21.31
C THR A 100 8.55 -5.65 20.68
N ALA A 101 7.25 -5.69 20.33
CA ALA A 101 6.55 -4.55 19.77
C ALA A 101 6.48 -3.33 20.71
N ASP A 102 6.68 -3.55 22.01
CA ASP A 102 6.74 -2.50 23.03
C ASP A 102 8.10 -1.78 23.04
N GLY A 103 9.08 -2.25 22.26
CA GLY A 103 10.41 -1.67 22.14
C GLY A 103 11.38 -2.19 23.20
N LEU A 104 12.24 -1.30 23.70
CA LEU A 104 13.21 -1.62 24.76
C LEU A 104 12.50 -1.97 26.07
N GLN A 105 12.90 -3.07 26.67
CA GLN A 105 12.44 -3.56 27.97
C GLN A 105 13.53 -3.40 29.02
N GLU A 106 13.17 -3.51 30.30
CA GLU A 106 14.15 -3.45 31.41
C GLU A 106 15.19 -4.57 31.35
N ASP A 107 14.87 -5.69 30.69
CA ASP A 107 15.74 -6.84 30.50
C ASP A 107 16.58 -6.78 29.21
N THR A 108 16.45 -5.72 28.39
CA THR A 108 17.17 -5.63 27.13
C THR A 108 18.69 -5.58 27.37
N PRO A 109 19.49 -6.48 26.77
CA PRO A 109 20.92 -6.49 26.97
C PRO A 109 21.57 -5.17 26.55
N GLN A 110 22.59 -4.74 27.30
CA GLN A 110 23.24 -3.43 27.10
C GLN A 110 23.72 -3.18 25.66
N GLN A 111 24.15 -4.23 24.96
CA GLN A 111 24.56 -4.11 23.56
C GLN A 111 23.42 -3.64 22.64
N TYR A 112 22.19 -4.11 22.85
CA TYR A 112 21.02 -3.71 22.09
C TYR A 112 20.54 -2.31 22.50
N LEU A 113 20.67 -1.94 23.78
CA LEU A 113 20.41 -0.58 24.24
C LEU A 113 21.32 0.44 23.53
N ASN A 114 22.63 0.17 23.48
CA ASN A 114 23.59 1.05 22.82
C ASN A 114 23.29 1.20 21.32
N LEU A 115 22.98 0.09 20.63
CA LEU A 115 22.64 0.09 19.21
C LEU A 115 21.31 0.83 18.95
N TRP A 116 20.31 0.63 19.83
CA TRP A 116 19.05 1.35 19.75
C TRP A 116 19.24 2.86 19.92
N GLU A 117 20.04 3.30 20.89
CA GLU A 117 20.37 4.71 21.10
C GLU A 117 21.10 5.31 19.89
N GLU A 118 22.06 4.57 19.31
CA GLU A 118 22.75 4.98 18.08
C GLU A 118 21.77 5.18 16.92
N ILE A 119 20.90 4.19 16.68
CA ILE A 119 19.86 4.28 15.64
C ILE A 119 18.92 5.46 15.91
N CYS A 120 18.51 5.69 17.16
CA CYS A 120 17.68 6.84 17.51
C CYS A 120 18.36 8.18 17.25
N GLY A 121 19.69 8.24 17.43
CA GLY A 121 20.51 9.40 17.09
C GLY A 121 20.58 9.66 15.59
N GLN A 122 20.64 8.61 14.77
CA GLN A 122 20.67 8.71 13.31
C GLN A 122 19.28 8.93 12.69
N PHE A 123 18.24 8.35 13.30
CA PHE A 123 16.87 8.35 12.83
C PHE A 123 15.89 8.57 14.00
N GLU A 124 15.62 9.83 14.31
CA GLU A 124 14.77 10.26 15.45
C GLU A 124 13.36 9.65 15.45
N PHE A 125 12.84 9.23 14.28
CA PHE A 125 11.51 8.64 14.13
C PHE A 125 11.49 7.12 14.35
N PHE A 126 12.66 6.51 14.57
CA PHE A 126 12.81 5.07 14.64
C PHE A 126 11.94 4.42 15.73
N PRO A 127 11.93 4.87 17.00
CA PRO A 127 11.14 4.22 18.05
C PRO A 127 9.65 4.11 17.71
N GLN A 128 9.07 5.22 17.24
CA GLN A 128 7.64 5.28 16.92
C GLN A 128 7.28 4.42 15.72
N LEU A 129 8.15 4.40 14.70
CA LEU A 129 7.96 3.55 13.52
C LEU A 129 8.17 2.07 13.85
N TYR A 130 9.16 1.76 14.68
CA TYR A 130 9.44 0.41 15.15
C TYR A 130 8.22 -0.17 15.85
N MET A 131 7.66 0.52 16.85
CA MET A 131 6.43 0.08 17.52
C MET A 131 5.26 -0.11 16.55
N LEU A 132 5.05 0.84 15.62
CA LEU A 132 3.96 0.78 14.63
C LEU A 132 4.10 -0.44 13.69
N MET A 133 5.33 -0.79 13.34
CA MET A 133 5.65 -1.89 12.44
C MET A 133 5.67 -3.23 13.16
N ALA A 134 6.23 -3.27 14.37
CA ALA A 134 6.33 -4.47 15.20
C ALA A 134 4.97 -4.93 15.74
N ALA A 135 4.02 -4.02 15.98
CA ALA A 135 2.64 -4.34 16.35
C ALA A 135 1.86 -5.09 15.24
N ARG A 136 2.48 -5.38 14.09
CA ARG A 136 1.82 -6.05 12.97
C ARG A 136 2.32 -7.47 12.79
N PRO A 137 1.44 -8.47 12.93
CA PRO A 137 1.81 -9.87 12.78
C PRO A 137 2.27 -10.23 11.36
N ASN A 138 1.92 -9.43 10.35
CA ASN A 138 2.39 -9.66 8.97
C ASN A 138 3.76 -9.02 8.66
N VAL A 139 4.30 -8.21 9.57
CA VAL A 139 5.59 -7.53 9.39
C VAL A 139 6.67 -8.26 10.19
N VAL A 140 6.36 -8.66 11.42
CA VAL A 140 7.25 -9.50 12.21
C VAL A 140 6.87 -10.94 11.95
N LEU A 141 7.69 -11.63 11.17
CA LEU A 141 7.51 -13.05 10.92
C LEU A 141 7.76 -13.81 12.22
N ILE A 142 7.03 -14.91 12.42
CA ILE A 142 7.25 -15.84 13.53
C ILE A 142 8.54 -16.64 13.29
N CYS A 143 8.76 -17.02 12.04
CA CYS A 143 9.95 -17.70 11.58
C CYS A 143 10.42 -17.14 10.23
N LEU A 144 11.74 -17.04 10.06
CA LEU A 144 12.42 -16.73 8.82
C LEU A 144 13.02 -18.02 8.27
N THR A 145 12.37 -18.63 7.29
CA THR A 145 12.95 -19.74 6.53
C THR A 145 13.80 -19.17 5.40
N THR A 146 15.12 -19.33 5.47
CA THR A 146 16.00 -18.98 4.36
C THR A 146 15.82 -20.01 3.23
N GLY A 147 16.04 -19.58 1.98
CA GLY A 147 16.02 -20.50 0.83
C GLY A 147 17.17 -21.51 0.93
N ILE A 148 17.13 -22.56 0.09
CA ILE A 148 18.19 -23.59 0.05
C ILE A 148 19.51 -22.92 -0.35
N GLY A 149 20.33 -22.59 0.64
CA GLY A 149 21.69 -22.12 0.47
C GLY A 149 22.67 -23.29 0.33
N PRO A 150 23.97 -22.99 0.18
CA PRO A 150 25.01 -24.03 0.20
C PRO A 150 25.03 -24.84 1.51
N SER A 151 24.52 -24.26 2.60
CA SER A 151 24.35 -24.92 3.90
C SER A 151 22.97 -25.60 4.07
N GLY A 152 22.13 -25.64 3.03
CA GLY A 152 20.76 -26.13 3.12
C GLY A 152 19.75 -25.06 3.54
N PRO A 153 18.48 -25.45 3.76
CA PRO A 153 17.45 -24.55 4.30
C PRO A 153 17.69 -24.34 5.80
N GLU A 154 17.74 -23.09 6.24
CA GLU A 154 17.82 -22.72 7.65
C GLU A 154 16.51 -22.05 8.08
N THR A 155 16.00 -22.41 9.25
CA THR A 155 14.84 -21.73 9.84
C THR A 155 15.31 -21.00 11.08
N VAL A 156 15.19 -19.67 11.06
CA VAL A 156 15.48 -18.83 12.22
C VAL A 156 14.14 -18.49 12.88
N LEU A 157 13.95 -18.94 14.11
CA LEU A 157 12.84 -18.47 14.93
C LEU A 157 13.17 -17.08 15.41
N THR A 158 12.46 -16.10 14.85
CA THR A 158 12.62 -14.70 15.24
C THR A 158 11.96 -14.40 16.56
N GLN A 159 10.94 -15.18 16.94
CA GLN A 159 10.30 -15.08 18.25
C GLN A 159 10.78 -16.26 19.10
N ALA A 160 11.26 -15.96 20.32
CA ALA A 160 11.52 -17.00 21.29
C ALA A 160 10.22 -17.81 21.50
N PRO A 161 10.30 -19.15 21.58
CA PRO A 161 9.19 -19.93 22.10
C PRO A 161 8.75 -19.33 23.43
N ASP A 162 7.45 -19.30 23.73
CA ASP A 162 6.96 -18.90 25.05
C ASP A 162 7.45 -19.93 26.09
N ASP A 163 8.71 -19.81 26.50
CA ASP A 163 9.37 -20.61 27.52
C ASP A 163 8.89 -20.23 28.92
N THR A 164 7.68 -19.67 29.06
CA THR A 164 7.01 -19.72 30.36
C THR A 164 6.91 -21.20 30.70
N PRO A 165 7.67 -21.70 31.69
CA PRO A 165 7.38 -23.00 32.24
C PRO A 165 6.03 -22.77 32.88
N SER A 166 4.95 -23.22 32.22
CA SER A 166 3.68 -23.38 32.91
C SER A 166 4.03 -24.10 34.20
N HIS A 167 3.86 -23.37 35.31
CA HIS A 167 4.43 -23.70 36.60
C HIS A 167 3.61 -24.84 37.21
N ASN A 168 3.56 -25.98 36.53
CA ASN A 168 3.03 -27.27 36.95
C ASN A 168 3.44 -28.35 35.94
N PRO A 169 4.55 -29.07 36.18
CA PRO A 169 4.91 -30.27 35.40
C PRO A 169 3.91 -31.44 35.56
N GLU A 170 2.78 -31.24 36.24
CA GLU A 170 1.71 -32.24 36.39
C GLU A 170 0.51 -32.02 35.45
N ASP A 171 0.47 -30.91 34.70
CA ASP A 171 -0.64 -30.59 33.78
C ASP A 171 -0.25 -30.73 32.29
N ASP A 172 0.76 -31.55 31.98
CA ASP A 172 1.06 -32.00 30.61
C ASP A 172 0.08 -33.09 30.17
N HIS A 173 -1.21 -32.85 30.46
CA HIS A 173 -2.31 -33.64 29.94
C HIS A 173 -2.41 -33.36 28.45
N LEU A 174 -1.76 -34.24 27.67
CA LEU A 174 -2.14 -34.67 26.33
C LEU A 174 -3.20 -33.74 25.72
N ILE A 175 -2.78 -32.69 25.02
CA ILE A 175 -3.69 -31.76 24.34
C ILE A 175 -4.62 -32.60 23.47
N ASP A 176 -5.83 -32.90 23.95
CA ASP A 176 -6.81 -33.67 23.21
C ASP A 176 -7.24 -32.78 22.05
N PRO A 177 -6.88 -33.11 20.80
CA PRO A 177 -7.22 -32.27 19.66
C PRO A 177 -8.72 -32.04 19.53
N ASN A 178 -9.56 -32.92 20.11
CA ASN A 178 -11.00 -32.71 20.17
C ASN A 178 -11.42 -31.65 21.19
N ALA A 179 -10.75 -31.55 22.35
CA ALA A 179 -11.04 -30.53 23.35
C ALA A 179 -10.73 -29.12 22.83
N THR A 180 -9.60 -28.97 22.13
CA THR A 180 -9.21 -27.70 21.48
C THR A 180 -10.20 -27.30 20.40
N MET A 181 -10.64 -28.26 19.58
CA MET A 181 -11.64 -28.02 18.53
C MET A 181 -13.01 -27.65 19.11
N GLN A 182 -13.44 -28.30 20.19
CA GLN A 182 -14.67 -27.95 20.92
C GLN A 182 -14.61 -26.55 21.54
N THR A 183 -13.45 -26.16 22.06
CA THR A 183 -13.22 -24.82 22.61
C THR A 183 -13.31 -23.74 21.53
N LEU A 184 -12.73 -23.99 20.35
CA LEU A 184 -12.88 -23.10 19.20
C LEU A 184 -14.33 -22.99 18.71
N LEU A 185 -15.04 -24.11 18.61
CA LEU A 185 -16.44 -24.14 18.17
C LEU A 185 -17.37 -23.42 19.16
N SER A 186 -17.13 -23.58 20.45
CA SER A 186 -17.89 -22.89 21.49
C SER A 186 -17.60 -21.38 21.51
N ALA A 187 -16.35 -20.96 21.29
CA ALA A 187 -16.01 -19.54 21.12
C ALA A 187 -16.72 -18.91 19.90
N ILE A 188 -16.76 -19.61 18.76
CA ILE A 188 -17.48 -19.16 17.56
C ILE A 188 -18.99 -19.03 17.82
N ASN A 189 -19.60 -20.01 18.51
CA ASN A 189 -21.02 -19.97 18.85
C ASN A 189 -21.35 -18.84 19.84
N ASN A 190 -20.46 -18.56 20.79
CA ASN A 190 -20.63 -17.48 21.75
C ASN A 190 -20.53 -16.10 21.06
N TYR A 191 -19.56 -15.93 20.14
CA TYR A 191 -19.43 -14.71 19.33
C TYR A 191 -20.70 -14.43 18.50
N ASN A 192 -21.26 -15.46 17.86
CA ASN A 192 -22.51 -15.33 17.11
C ASN A 192 -23.74 -15.03 17.98
N SER A 193 -23.71 -15.41 19.25
CA SER A 193 -24.80 -15.14 20.21
C SER A 193 -24.76 -13.70 20.75
N GLN A 194 -23.56 -13.10 20.82
CA GLN A 194 -23.37 -11.73 21.32
C GLN A 194 -23.53 -10.65 20.23
N HIS A 195 -23.45 -11.02 18.95
CA HIS A 195 -23.67 -10.12 17.82
C HIS A 195 -24.90 -10.55 16.99
N PRO A 196 -26.14 -10.23 17.41
CA PRO A 196 -27.31 -10.47 16.58
C PRO A 196 -27.14 -9.71 15.26
N ALA A 197 -27.27 -10.44 14.15
CA ALA A 197 -27.20 -9.89 12.80
C ALA A 197 -28.12 -8.67 12.69
N THR A 198 -27.52 -7.50 12.48
CA THR A 198 -28.26 -6.27 12.17
C THR A 198 -29.16 -6.53 10.95
N PRO A 199 -30.47 -6.25 11.02
CA PRO A 199 -31.37 -6.45 9.90
C PRO A 199 -30.95 -5.55 8.72
N PRO A 200 -31.09 -6.02 7.47
CA PRO A 200 -30.76 -5.22 6.29
C PRO A 200 -31.68 -4.01 6.23
N LEU A 201 -31.09 -2.82 6.31
CA LEU A 201 -31.79 -1.55 6.12
C LEU A 201 -32.26 -1.48 4.66
N THR A 202 -33.56 -1.70 4.46
CA THR A 202 -34.19 -1.61 3.15
C THR A 202 -34.58 -0.15 2.92
N THR A 203 -33.77 0.60 2.19
CA THR A 203 -34.16 1.91 1.65
C THR A 203 -35.08 1.71 0.45
N PRO A 204 -36.28 2.33 0.40
CA PRO A 204 -37.12 2.27 -0.79
C PRO A 204 -36.55 3.18 -1.88
N ILE A 205 -36.09 2.59 -2.98
CA ILE A 205 -35.87 3.30 -4.24
C ILE A 205 -37.20 3.30 -5.01
N THR A 206 -37.79 4.48 -5.15
CA THR A 206 -38.91 4.73 -6.07
C THR A 206 -38.36 4.77 -7.50
N LEU A 207 -38.64 3.74 -8.30
CA LEU A 207 -38.47 3.80 -9.75
C LEU A 207 -39.74 3.27 -10.42
N ALA A 208 -40.26 4.11 -11.31
CA ALA A 208 -41.49 3.92 -12.04
C ALA A 208 -41.42 2.72 -13.01
N ALA A 209 -42.52 1.98 -13.03
CA ALA A 209 -43.13 1.25 -14.14
C ALA A 209 -42.23 0.75 -15.28
N GLN A 210 -42.14 -0.58 -15.43
CA GLN A 210 -42.69 -1.28 -16.60
C GLN A 210 -42.80 -2.79 -16.37
N ASN A 211 -44.03 -3.21 -16.14
CA ASN A 211 -44.74 -4.39 -16.63
C ASN A 211 -43.93 -5.48 -17.40
N LYS A 212 -43.87 -6.70 -16.85
CA LYS A 212 -44.23 -7.96 -17.54
C LYS A 212 -44.20 -9.17 -16.58
N GLU A 213 -45.39 -9.51 -16.14
CA GLU A 213 -45.95 -10.86 -15.99
C GLU A 213 -45.03 -12.04 -16.34
N ASN A 214 -44.67 -12.85 -15.34
CA ASN A 214 -44.83 -14.31 -15.43
C ASN A 214 -44.76 -14.99 -14.06
N ARG A 215 -45.88 -15.63 -13.73
CA ARG A 215 -46.19 -16.32 -12.48
C ARG A 215 -45.82 -17.79 -12.66
N LYS A 216 -44.89 -18.33 -11.86
CA LYS A 216 -44.82 -19.78 -11.63
C LYS A 216 -44.41 -20.08 -10.19
N LYS A 217 -45.41 -20.56 -9.44
CA LYS A 217 -45.26 -21.24 -8.16
C LYS A 217 -44.34 -22.45 -8.35
N ASN A 218 -43.45 -22.73 -7.41
CA ASN A 218 -43.21 -24.11 -6.99
C ASN A 218 -42.59 -24.21 -5.60
N SER A 219 -43.27 -25.06 -4.82
CA SER A 219 -43.00 -25.76 -3.57
C SER A 219 -41.58 -25.80 -3.02
N SER A 220 -41.53 -25.60 -1.71
CA SER A 220 -40.44 -25.90 -0.78
C SER A 220 -40.19 -27.41 -0.63
N THR A 221 -38.95 -27.85 -0.86
CA THR A 221 -38.38 -29.05 -0.25
C THR A 221 -36.96 -28.73 0.21
N LYS A 222 -36.70 -28.95 1.51
CA LYS A 222 -35.38 -28.84 2.14
C LYS A 222 -34.48 -29.95 1.58
N VAL A 223 -33.37 -29.57 0.94
CA VAL A 223 -32.29 -30.47 0.53
C VAL A 223 -30.98 -29.92 1.07
N HIS A 224 -30.25 -30.78 1.79
CA HIS A 224 -28.88 -30.53 2.28
C HIS A 224 -27.99 -30.02 1.13
N ARG A 225 -27.44 -28.82 1.26
CA ARG A 225 -26.51 -28.24 0.28
C ARG A 225 -25.08 -28.53 0.71
N THR A 226 -24.38 -29.31 -0.10
CA THR A 226 -22.91 -29.30 -0.17
C THR A 226 -22.43 -27.95 -0.74
N PRO A 227 -21.22 -27.48 -0.38
CA PRO A 227 -20.71 -26.18 -0.81
C PRO A 227 -20.60 -26.10 -2.33
N LYS A 228 -21.21 -25.06 -2.91
CA LYS A 228 -21.13 -24.77 -4.35
C LYS A 228 -19.70 -24.35 -4.71
N PRO A 229 -19.11 -24.90 -5.78
CA PRO A 229 -17.84 -24.41 -6.30
C PRO A 229 -17.97 -22.93 -6.71
N SER A 230 -17.00 -22.13 -6.28
CA SER A 230 -16.95 -20.70 -6.55
C SER A 230 -16.89 -20.43 -8.07
N PRO A 231 -17.78 -19.58 -8.63
CA PRO A 231 -17.76 -19.24 -10.05
C PRO A 231 -16.58 -18.32 -10.42
N PHE A 232 -15.79 -17.88 -9.44
CA PHE A 232 -14.66 -16.96 -9.65
C PHE A 232 -13.53 -17.57 -10.49
N GLY A 233 -13.41 -18.90 -10.55
CA GLY A 233 -12.37 -19.58 -11.34
C GLY A 233 -12.74 -19.86 -12.80
N GLN A 234 -14.02 -20.08 -13.13
CA GLN A 234 -14.39 -20.60 -14.46
C GLN A 234 -14.46 -19.54 -15.56
N ILE A 235 -14.84 -18.30 -15.24
CA ILE A 235 -15.00 -17.23 -16.24
C ILE A 235 -13.63 -16.81 -16.81
N ASN A 236 -12.60 -16.75 -15.98
CA ASN A 236 -11.24 -16.41 -16.43
C ASN A 236 -10.59 -17.55 -17.24
N LEU A 237 -10.87 -18.82 -16.90
CA LEU A 237 -10.37 -19.99 -17.61
C LEU A 237 -11.00 -20.19 -18.99
N GLN A 238 -12.27 -19.80 -19.17
CA GLN A 238 -12.92 -19.89 -20.49
C GLN A 238 -12.44 -18.80 -21.46
N ASN A 239 -12.13 -17.59 -20.97
CA ASN A 239 -11.55 -16.53 -21.80
C ASN A 239 -10.10 -16.85 -22.23
N ALA A 240 -9.35 -17.62 -21.45
CA ALA A 240 -8.00 -18.05 -21.80
C ALA A 240 -7.96 -19.16 -22.88
N ARG A 241 -9.04 -19.92 -23.08
CA ARG A 241 -9.07 -21.07 -24.00
C ARG A 241 -9.41 -20.73 -25.45
N GLY A 242 -9.88 -19.51 -25.73
CA GLY A 242 -10.38 -19.15 -27.07
C GLY A 242 -9.35 -18.57 -28.05
N HIS A 243 -8.13 -18.24 -27.62
CA HIS A 243 -7.25 -17.39 -28.44
C HIS A 243 -5.76 -17.64 -28.28
N THR A 244 -5.34 -18.90 -28.20
CA THR A 244 -3.93 -19.26 -28.44
C THR A 244 -3.80 -19.83 -29.84
N GLN A 245 -3.94 -18.97 -30.87
CA GLN A 245 -3.25 -19.29 -32.11
C GLN A 245 -1.77 -19.39 -31.75
N LYS A 246 -1.15 -20.53 -32.05
CA LYS A 246 0.29 -20.74 -31.84
C LYS A 246 1.01 -19.76 -32.76
N LYS A 247 1.22 -18.54 -32.28
CA LYS A 247 2.11 -17.58 -32.92
C LYS A 247 3.44 -18.28 -33.10
N GLY A 248 3.99 -18.20 -34.31
CA GLY A 248 5.33 -18.73 -34.57
C GLY A 248 6.33 -18.12 -33.60
N LEU A 249 7.43 -18.83 -33.30
CA LEU A 249 8.50 -18.31 -32.44
C LEU A 249 8.98 -16.92 -32.92
N GLU A 250 9.04 -16.72 -34.23
CA GLU A 250 9.41 -15.44 -34.85
C GLU A 250 8.41 -14.32 -34.55
N GLU A 251 7.10 -14.60 -34.62
CA GLU A 251 6.06 -13.60 -34.30
C GLU A 251 6.05 -13.26 -32.80
N LEU A 252 6.35 -14.23 -31.95
CA LEU A 252 6.50 -14.01 -30.51
C LEU A 252 7.70 -13.10 -30.21
N LEU A 253 8.84 -13.35 -30.87
CA LEU A 253 10.04 -12.51 -30.72
C LEU A 253 9.78 -11.09 -31.23
N ALA A 254 9.19 -10.94 -32.42
CA ALA A 254 8.83 -9.64 -32.98
C ALA A 254 7.87 -8.87 -32.06
N SER A 255 6.83 -9.53 -31.54
CA SER A 255 5.87 -8.93 -30.61
C SER A 255 6.52 -8.50 -29.29
N THR A 256 7.48 -9.28 -28.79
CA THR A 256 8.22 -8.94 -27.56
C THR A 256 9.13 -7.74 -27.77
N MET A 257 9.83 -7.70 -28.91
CA MET A 257 10.68 -6.56 -29.28
C MET A 257 9.86 -5.28 -29.48
N GLU A 258 8.73 -5.35 -30.18
CA GLU A 258 7.84 -4.21 -30.39
C GLU A 258 7.28 -3.69 -29.06
N THR A 259 6.86 -4.59 -28.16
CA THR A 259 6.38 -4.22 -26.82
C THR A 259 7.48 -3.53 -26.02
N THR A 260 8.71 -4.03 -26.10
CA THR A 260 9.87 -3.45 -25.40
C THR A 260 10.20 -2.05 -25.93
N GLN A 261 10.26 -1.88 -27.25
CA GLN A 261 10.48 -0.57 -27.88
C GLN A 261 9.37 0.41 -27.54
N ARG A 262 8.11 -0.03 -27.59
CA ARG A 262 6.96 0.80 -27.22
C ARG A 262 7.04 1.26 -25.77
N ASN A 263 7.41 0.38 -24.86
CA ASN A 263 7.57 0.71 -23.45
C ASN A 263 8.73 1.70 -23.21
N GLN A 264 9.85 1.53 -23.92
CA GLN A 264 10.96 2.49 -23.89
C GLN A 264 10.53 3.87 -24.37
N PHE A 265 9.86 3.95 -25.53
CA PHE A 265 9.34 5.21 -26.06
C PHE A 265 8.36 5.90 -25.09
N LEU A 266 7.43 5.14 -24.49
CA LEU A 266 6.52 5.69 -23.49
C LEU A 266 7.24 6.21 -22.24
N HIS A 267 8.34 5.57 -21.84
CA HIS A 267 9.16 6.01 -20.72
C HIS A 267 9.89 7.32 -21.03
N GLU A 268 10.58 7.39 -22.19
CA GLU A 268 11.22 8.62 -22.66
C GLU A 268 10.23 9.78 -22.77
N ARG A 269 9.03 9.50 -23.30
CA ARG A 269 7.99 10.51 -23.41
C ARG A 269 7.52 11.04 -22.05
N ARG A 270 7.34 10.17 -21.05
CA ARG A 270 7.01 10.62 -19.69
C ARG A 270 8.10 11.50 -19.08
N ASN A 271 9.36 11.20 -19.34
CA ASN A 271 10.47 12.01 -18.87
C ASN A 271 10.45 13.40 -19.53
N GLN A 272 10.20 13.48 -20.84
CA GLN A 272 10.01 14.75 -21.54
C GLN A 272 8.85 15.56 -20.96
N ASP A 273 7.69 14.94 -20.74
CA ASP A 273 6.53 15.62 -20.15
C ASP A 273 6.85 16.17 -18.73
N LEU A 274 7.68 15.46 -17.94
CA LEU A 274 8.14 15.93 -16.63
C LEU A 274 9.11 17.11 -16.73
N GLU A 275 10.05 17.07 -17.68
CA GLU A 275 10.98 18.17 -17.94
C GLU A 275 10.24 19.43 -18.42
N GLU A 276 9.28 19.28 -19.34
CA GLU A 276 8.45 20.39 -19.81
C GLU A 276 7.64 21.02 -18.67
N LYS A 277 7.02 20.20 -17.80
CA LYS A 277 6.30 20.69 -16.61
C LYS A 277 7.23 21.41 -15.63
N LYS A 278 8.47 20.94 -15.46
CA LYS A 278 9.47 21.56 -14.59
C LYS A 278 9.86 22.94 -15.12
N LEU A 279 10.15 23.05 -16.41
CA LEU A 279 10.47 24.31 -17.08
C LEU A 279 9.32 25.32 -16.95
N LEU A 280 8.08 24.86 -17.17
CA LEU A 280 6.87 25.65 -16.99
C LEU A 280 6.69 26.21 -15.58
N MET A 281 7.05 25.41 -14.57
CA MET A 281 7.01 25.83 -13.18
C MET A 281 8.09 26.88 -12.88
N GLU A 282 9.27 26.75 -13.48
CA GLU A 282 10.36 27.71 -13.37
C GLU A 282 10.02 29.05 -14.06
N GLU A 283 9.45 29.00 -15.28
CA GLU A 283 8.92 30.19 -15.97
C GLU A 283 7.86 30.92 -15.13
N PHE A 284 6.95 30.17 -14.49
CA PHE A 284 5.94 30.73 -13.60
C PHE A 284 6.55 31.37 -12.35
N ARG A 285 7.54 30.72 -11.73
CA ARG A 285 8.26 31.27 -10.57
C ARG A 285 9.03 32.54 -10.90
N ASN A 286 9.60 32.63 -12.10
CA ASN A 286 10.33 33.79 -12.56
C ASN A 286 9.40 34.93 -13.05
N GLY A 287 8.08 34.77 -12.94
CA GLY A 287 7.10 35.76 -13.38
C GLY A 287 6.99 35.92 -14.91
N LEU A 288 7.62 35.03 -15.69
CA LEU A 288 7.59 35.07 -17.16
C LEU A 288 6.24 34.62 -17.73
N VAL A 289 5.50 33.82 -16.98
CA VAL A 289 4.21 33.27 -17.38
C VAL A 289 3.17 33.60 -16.32
N MET A 290 2.06 34.21 -16.75
CA MET A 290 0.93 34.50 -15.87
C MET A 290 0.22 33.21 -15.43
N LYS A 291 -0.36 33.20 -14.23
CA LYS A 291 -1.07 32.03 -13.65
C LYS A 291 -2.06 31.36 -14.62
N GLY A 292 -2.87 32.14 -15.32
CA GLY A 292 -3.84 31.61 -16.29
C GLY A 292 -3.19 30.95 -17.52
N GLN A 293 -2.04 31.44 -17.96
CA GLN A 293 -1.27 30.81 -19.04
C GLN A 293 -0.60 29.51 -18.59
N TYR A 294 -0.02 29.50 -17.38
CA TYR A 294 0.55 28.31 -16.76
C TYR A 294 -0.49 27.19 -16.67
N CYS A 295 -1.67 27.45 -16.11
CA CYS A 295 -2.74 26.46 -15.99
C CYS A 295 -3.19 25.91 -17.36
N ARG A 296 -3.30 26.76 -18.40
CA ARG A 296 -3.66 26.33 -19.75
C ARG A 296 -2.58 25.42 -20.37
N LYS A 297 -1.31 25.80 -20.24
CA LYS A 297 -0.18 25.00 -20.73
C LYS A 297 -0.13 23.63 -20.03
N VAL A 298 -0.27 23.58 -18.70
CA VAL A 298 -0.29 22.31 -17.93
C VAL A 298 -1.44 21.41 -18.37
N LYS A 299 -2.66 21.94 -18.54
CA LYS A 299 -3.81 21.16 -19.02
C LYS A 299 -3.58 20.58 -20.42
N ARG A 300 -2.93 21.34 -21.31
CA ARG A 300 -2.58 20.86 -22.65
C ARG A 300 -1.59 19.70 -22.60
N LEU A 301 -0.55 19.81 -21.75
CA LEU A 301 0.41 18.71 -21.54
C LEU A 301 -0.26 17.45 -21.00
N GLU A 302 -1.17 17.59 -20.04
CA GLU A 302 -1.89 16.45 -19.48
C GLU A 302 -2.84 15.78 -20.49
N LYS A 303 -3.51 16.59 -21.31
CA LYS A 303 -4.35 16.09 -22.41
C LYS A 303 -3.50 15.32 -23.43
N ALA A 304 -2.37 15.89 -23.86
CA ALA A 304 -1.46 15.24 -24.81
C ALA A 304 -0.88 13.93 -24.25
N SER A 305 -0.46 13.91 -22.98
CA SER A 305 0.05 12.71 -22.32
C SER A 305 -1.01 11.60 -22.24
N ARG A 306 -2.27 11.97 -21.98
CA ARG A 306 -3.41 11.03 -21.96
C ARG A 306 -3.71 10.46 -23.34
N GLU A 307 -3.72 11.30 -24.38
CA GLU A 307 -3.96 10.87 -25.76
C GLU A 307 -2.88 9.90 -26.25
N MET A 308 -1.62 10.16 -25.91
CA MET A 308 -0.50 9.26 -26.22
C MET A 308 -0.58 7.93 -25.47
N ALA A 309 -0.98 7.96 -24.18
CA ALA A 309 -1.14 6.75 -23.37
C ALA A 309 -2.31 5.86 -23.83
N ALA A 310 -3.37 6.45 -24.40
CA ALA A 310 -4.49 5.70 -24.96
C ALA A 310 -4.07 4.84 -26.19
N GLY A 311 -2.90 5.13 -26.77
CA GLY A 311 -2.42 4.49 -27.99
C GLY A 311 -3.28 4.85 -29.20
N PRO A 312 -2.85 4.45 -30.41
CA PRO A 312 -3.74 4.48 -31.56
C PRO A 312 -4.87 3.50 -31.25
N SER A 313 -6.02 4.04 -30.83
CA SER A 313 -7.22 3.21 -30.70
C SER A 313 -7.40 2.54 -32.06
N ASN A 314 -7.46 1.20 -32.10
CA ASN A 314 -7.87 0.47 -33.29
C ASN A 314 -9.33 0.82 -33.58
N GLY A 315 -9.52 2.01 -34.12
CA GLY A 315 -10.80 2.60 -34.39
C GLY A 315 -11.43 1.82 -35.52
N LYS A 316 -12.39 0.95 -35.17
CA LYS A 316 -13.55 0.82 -36.05
C LYS A 316 -14.04 2.24 -36.32
N PRO A 317 -14.21 2.65 -37.58
CA PRO A 317 -14.54 4.02 -37.93
C PRO A 317 -15.83 4.42 -37.21
N GLN A 318 -15.70 5.19 -36.13
CA GLN A 318 -16.86 5.79 -35.50
C GLN A 318 -17.38 6.84 -36.46
N ARG A 319 -18.64 6.64 -36.83
CA ARG A 319 -19.44 7.51 -37.67
C ARG A 319 -19.26 8.96 -37.21
N ARG A 320 -18.69 9.78 -38.09
CA ARG A 320 -18.45 11.22 -37.93
C ARG A 320 -19.71 11.89 -37.34
N VAL A 321 -19.73 12.09 -36.03
CA VAL A 321 -20.65 13.06 -35.42
C VAL A 321 -19.94 14.39 -35.58
N VAL A 322 -20.56 15.29 -36.33
CA VAL A 322 -20.11 16.65 -36.58
C VAL A 322 -19.89 17.32 -35.22
N SER A 323 -18.62 17.44 -34.83
CA SER A 323 -18.19 18.21 -33.67
C SER A 323 -18.40 19.68 -34.00
N SER A 324 -19.36 20.29 -33.31
CA SER A 324 -19.55 21.73 -33.23
C SER A 324 -18.23 22.42 -32.92
N SER A 325 -17.97 23.51 -33.62
CA SER A 325 -16.93 24.49 -33.36
C SER A 325 -16.76 24.74 -31.87
N GLU A 326 -15.54 24.56 -31.38
CA GLU A 326 -15.11 25.17 -30.12
C GLU A 326 -15.10 26.68 -30.38
N ASP A 327 -16.21 27.33 -30.00
CA ASP A 327 -16.31 28.78 -29.93
C ASP A 327 -15.20 29.27 -28.99
N GLU A 328 -14.38 30.18 -29.50
CA GLU A 328 -13.40 30.92 -28.73
C GLU A 328 -14.15 31.75 -27.69
N ASP A 329 -14.33 31.19 -26.48
CA ASP A 329 -14.75 31.95 -25.31
C ASP A 329 -13.72 33.05 -25.06
N SER A 330 -14.06 34.22 -25.56
CA SER A 330 -13.43 35.50 -25.29
C SER A 330 -13.72 35.88 -23.84
N ASP A 331 -13.02 35.21 -22.91
CA ASP A 331 -12.93 35.64 -21.51
C ASP A 331 -12.17 36.97 -21.46
N SER A 332 -12.93 38.04 -21.65
CA SER A 332 -12.59 39.40 -21.29
C SER A 332 -12.62 39.53 -19.76
N ASP A 333 -11.65 38.89 -19.10
CA ASP A 333 -11.44 39.05 -17.67
C ASP A 333 -10.77 40.41 -17.43
N SER A 334 -11.61 41.38 -17.10
CA SER A 334 -11.23 42.70 -16.59
C SER A 334 -10.68 42.53 -15.17
N SER A 335 -9.47 41.98 -15.07
CA SER A 335 -8.71 41.96 -13.83
C SER A 335 -8.27 43.37 -13.49
N LYS A 336 -8.99 44.00 -12.55
CA LYS A 336 -8.47 45.08 -11.71
C LYS A 336 -7.15 44.60 -11.11
N GLY A 337 -6.07 45.31 -11.44
CA GLY A 337 -4.74 45.04 -10.92
C GLY A 337 -4.73 45.19 -9.40
N GLU A 338 -4.52 44.08 -8.72
CA GLU A 338 -3.98 44.06 -7.37
C GLU A 338 -2.52 43.60 -7.51
N GLU A 339 -1.66 44.60 -7.60
CA GLU A 339 -0.21 44.48 -7.68
C GLU A 339 0.28 43.95 -6.33
N ILE A 340 0.48 42.63 -6.24
CA ILE A 340 1.11 42.02 -5.07
C ILE A 340 2.62 42.15 -5.27
N ASP A 341 3.19 43.14 -4.60
CA ASP A 341 4.62 43.36 -4.47
C ASP A 341 5.25 42.22 -3.65
N TRP A 342 6.12 41.44 -4.30
CA TRP A 342 6.87 40.33 -3.68
C TRP A 342 8.31 40.74 -3.33
N SER A 343 8.61 42.03 -3.29
CA SER A 343 9.96 42.56 -3.08
C SER A 343 10.35 42.70 -1.61
N GLU A 344 10.11 41.73 -0.73
CA GLU A 344 10.69 41.80 0.62
C GLU A 344 10.75 40.43 1.32
N SER A 345 11.89 39.75 1.17
CA SER A 345 12.47 38.81 2.15
C SER A 345 13.85 38.37 1.65
N SER A 346 14.87 39.14 2.00
CA SER A 346 16.27 38.67 2.08
C SER A 346 16.58 38.30 3.53
#